data_AF-A0A3C1E1D3-F1
#
_entry.id   AF-A0A3C1E1D3-F1
#
_cell.length_a   1.000
_cell.length_b   1.000
_cell.length_c   1.000
_cell.angle_alpha   90.00
_cell.angle_beta   90.00
_cell.angle_gamma   90.00
#
_symmetry.space_group_name_H-M   'P 1'
#
loop_
_entity.id
_entity.type
_entity.pdbx_description
1 polymer ?
#
loop_
_entity_poly.entity_id
_entity_poly.type
_entity_poly.pdbx_seq_one_letter_code
_entity_poly.pdbx_strand_id
1 'polypeptide(L)'
;MTEERGRHLGTASSATGSSATLVGRIGSLESHALQSAYRSGDLTPDDLVARIYDAIGERGDDSVWISTVPRDDAIATARALRLRWSDADSEALPPLYGLPFAVKDNIDVAGLATTAGSPGFAFLPERTAPIVERLIEAGAILIGKANLDQFATGLNGTRSPYGAPSNPFRAGSISGGSSSGSAVAVSAGLVTFSLGTDTAGSGRVPAALTNLVGMKPSRGLLSMSGVVPACPSLDCPSVFALTVADGARVLHVIAGFDETDAWSRRVAVPPAVPVALPLSGVAFAVPTLNGTDFAEESWHAAWKAILDRLTGAGAKLVPVDMTPFFEAGRELYGGPWLAERLAGLEAFVDDHPSEIFPVVGELLQSGKQVTGTDTFRGIDLIQRLRRITEPLWSEVSALLTPTVTQTFSIEEMVVDPIALNARLGRFTTFTNLLDHAAIAMPGGFAHEPGSAPFPFGITISAPAGLDDRLAGIATSIERLVAAPLGATGVPAPPSALRPSTRRTATGGAVTVAVVGAHLRGMPLHAQLVAMGASFRASTRTAPVYRLYALAGTSPAKPGLVRTNDGGGSIEVELYDLSPTSFGLLTASVASPLAIGTVLLDGGESCHGFICEAAAAEQALDITEFGGWRRFVASNRA
;
A
#
# COMPACT_ATOMS: atom_id res chain seq x y z
N MET A 1 36.16 -2.68 54.68
CA MET A 1 37.36 -1.99 54.16
C MET A 1 37.45 -2.36 52.69
N THR A 2 36.71 -1.63 51.85
CA THR A 2 37.17 -0.49 51.04
C THR A 2 38.09 -0.94 49.92
N GLU A 3 37.54 -1.03 48.71
CA GLU A 3 38.28 -0.66 47.50
C GLU A 3 37.30 -0.19 46.41
N GLU A 4 37.54 1.03 45.96
CA GLU A 4 36.80 1.79 44.97
C GLU A 4 36.93 1.16 43.57
N ARG A 5 35.81 1.07 42.83
CA ARG A 5 35.85 1.08 41.37
C ARG A 5 35.00 2.25 40.87
N GLY A 6 35.72 3.26 40.40
CA GLY A 6 35.20 4.49 39.85
C GLY A 6 34.37 4.25 38.59
N ARG A 7 33.35 5.09 38.46
CA ARG A 7 32.47 5.24 37.31
C ARG A 7 33.27 5.80 36.13
N HIS A 8 33.23 5.11 34.99
CA HIS A 8 33.43 5.74 33.68
C HIS A 8 32.10 5.83 32.96
N LEU A 9 31.39 6.94 33.19
CA LEU A 9 30.37 7.43 32.28
C LEU A 9 31.11 8.07 31.10
N GLY A 10 31.21 7.35 29.99
CA GLY A 10 31.66 7.91 28.72
C GLY A 10 30.61 8.87 28.19
N THR A 11 30.94 10.15 28.13
CA THR A 11 30.17 11.18 27.45
C THR A 11 30.12 10.83 25.95
N ALA A 12 28.92 10.51 25.44
CA ALA A 12 28.68 10.43 24.01
C ALA A 12 28.95 11.82 23.39
N SER A 13 30.03 11.90 22.63
CA SER A 13 30.37 13.08 21.84
C SER A 13 29.32 13.25 20.74
N SER A 14 28.70 14.42 20.70
CA SER A 14 27.84 14.89 19.62
C SER A 14 28.64 14.95 18.32
N ALA A 15 28.58 13.90 17.51
CA ALA A 15 29.13 13.89 16.17
C ALA A 15 28.17 14.61 15.21
N THR A 16 28.12 15.94 15.28
CA THR A 16 27.74 16.77 14.13
C THR A 16 28.95 16.83 13.19
N GLY A 17 29.22 15.71 12.54
CA GLY A 17 30.23 15.57 11.49
C GLY A 17 29.56 14.98 10.26
N SER A 18 29.63 15.69 9.14
CA SER A 18 29.14 15.28 7.83
C SER A 18 29.84 13.99 7.36
N SER A 19 29.38 12.83 7.85
CA SER A 19 29.41 11.61 7.06
C SER A 19 28.18 11.68 6.17
N ALA A 20 28.38 11.78 4.85
CA ALA A 20 27.26 11.73 3.93
C ALA A 20 26.57 10.37 4.12
N THR A 21 25.34 10.38 4.66
CA THR A 21 24.49 9.18 4.76
C THR A 21 24.47 8.48 3.39
N LEU A 22 24.26 7.16 3.35
CA LEU A 22 24.19 6.43 2.07
C LEU A 22 23.34 7.20 1.04
N VAL A 23 22.16 7.64 1.49
CA VAL A 23 21.21 8.38 0.67
C VAL A 23 21.72 9.78 0.30
N GLY A 24 22.47 10.46 1.16
CA GLY A 24 23.21 11.67 0.78
C GLY A 24 24.26 11.46 -0.32
N ARG A 25 24.76 10.22 -0.52
CA ARG A 25 25.72 9.86 -1.58
C ARG A 25 25.06 9.37 -2.88
N ILE A 26 23.84 8.84 -2.85
CA ILE A 26 23.13 8.26 -4.02
C ILE A 26 21.85 9.02 -4.42
N GLY A 27 21.42 10.01 -3.64
CA GLY A 27 20.22 10.81 -3.89
C GLY A 27 18.95 10.24 -3.27
N SER A 28 18.50 9.05 -3.68
CA SER A 28 17.26 8.43 -3.18
C SER A 28 17.27 6.91 -3.38
N LEU A 29 16.61 6.17 -2.49
CA LEU A 29 16.32 4.74 -2.64
C LEU A 29 14.93 4.46 -3.23
N GLU A 30 14.16 5.50 -3.57
CA GLU A 30 12.89 5.36 -4.30
C GLU A 30 13.14 4.61 -5.61
N SER A 31 12.27 3.66 -5.94
CA SER A 31 12.47 2.78 -7.09
C SER A 31 12.63 3.55 -8.42
N HIS A 32 11.91 4.65 -8.63
CA HIS A 32 11.99 5.43 -9.86
C HIS A 32 13.35 6.13 -9.99
N ALA A 33 13.86 6.69 -8.89
CA ALA A 33 15.16 7.34 -8.85
C ALA A 33 16.29 6.34 -9.12
N LEU A 34 16.24 5.16 -8.49
CA LEU A 34 17.21 4.09 -8.71
C LEU A 34 17.18 3.58 -10.15
N GLN A 35 16.00 3.30 -10.69
CA GLN A 35 15.86 2.88 -12.08
C GLN A 35 16.39 3.93 -13.06
N SER A 36 16.18 5.22 -12.77
CA SER A 36 16.76 6.30 -13.59
C SER A 36 18.29 6.28 -13.54
N ALA A 37 18.88 6.15 -12.35
CA ALA A 37 20.33 6.11 -12.17
C ALA A 37 20.97 4.87 -12.81
N TYR A 38 20.28 3.72 -12.77
CA TYR A 38 20.72 2.51 -13.46
C TYR A 38 20.70 2.66 -14.99
N ARG A 39 19.70 3.36 -15.53
CA ARG A 39 19.61 3.62 -16.98
C ARG A 39 20.66 4.60 -17.47
N SER A 40 21.01 5.62 -16.69
CA SER A 40 22.08 6.57 -17.06
C SER A 40 23.47 5.99 -16.86
N GLY A 41 23.62 4.91 -16.08
CA GLY A 41 24.90 4.33 -15.70
C GLY A 41 25.59 5.08 -14.56
N ASP A 42 24.92 6.05 -13.93
CA ASP A 42 25.44 6.80 -12.77
C ASP A 42 25.58 5.91 -11.52
N LEU A 43 24.80 4.83 -11.49
CA LEU A 43 24.82 3.82 -10.43
C LEU A 43 24.58 2.45 -11.07
N THR A 44 25.16 1.40 -10.49
CA THR A 44 24.84 0.01 -10.85
C THR A 44 24.24 -0.73 -9.66
N PRO A 45 23.46 -1.81 -9.88
CA PRO A 45 22.96 -2.63 -8.77
C PRO A 45 24.07 -3.16 -7.86
N ASP A 46 25.21 -3.61 -8.41
CA ASP A 46 26.32 -4.10 -7.59
C ASP A 46 27.03 -2.99 -6.81
N ASP A 47 27.14 -1.78 -7.36
CA ASP A 47 27.64 -0.61 -6.62
C ASP A 47 26.68 -0.19 -5.50
N LEU A 48 25.37 -0.19 -5.74
CA LEU A 48 24.38 0.14 -4.70
C LEU A 48 24.46 -0.86 -3.54
N VAL A 49 24.48 -2.16 -3.85
CA VAL A 49 24.56 -3.20 -2.84
C VAL A 49 25.84 -3.06 -2.02
N ALA A 50 27.00 -2.84 -2.65
CA ALA A 50 28.25 -2.61 -1.92
C ALA A 50 28.13 -1.44 -0.91
N ARG A 51 27.54 -0.32 -1.34
CA ARG A 51 27.34 0.86 -0.48
C ARG A 51 26.32 0.62 0.64
N ILE A 52 25.31 -0.23 0.41
CA ILE A 52 24.36 -0.66 1.45
C ILE A 52 25.09 -1.46 2.54
N TYR A 53 25.95 -2.41 2.17
CA TYR A 53 26.73 -3.16 3.16
C TYR A 53 27.70 -2.27 3.93
N ASP A 54 28.29 -1.26 3.27
CA ASP A 54 29.12 -0.27 3.96
C ASP A 54 28.28 0.52 4.99
N ALA A 55 27.06 0.95 4.62
CA ALA A 55 26.14 1.64 5.52
C ALA A 55 25.64 0.76 6.69
N ILE A 56 25.40 -0.54 6.45
CA ILE A 56 25.11 -1.51 7.51
C ILE A 56 26.29 -1.62 8.47
N GLY A 57 27.52 -1.71 7.95
CA GLY A 57 28.74 -1.73 8.75
C GLY A 57 28.95 -0.46 9.58
N GLU A 58 28.66 0.72 9.00
CA GLU A 58 28.73 2.02 9.69
C GLU A 58 27.73 2.14 10.86
N ARG A 59 26.57 1.47 10.77
CA ARG A 59 25.57 1.45 11.86
C ARG A 59 25.94 0.51 13.01
N GLY A 60 26.75 -0.51 12.76
CA GLY A 60 27.12 -1.51 13.75
C GLY A 60 25.97 -2.42 14.15
N ASP A 61 26.06 -3.02 15.34
CA ASP A 61 25.01 -3.88 15.89
C ASP A 61 23.92 -3.02 16.56
N ASP A 62 22.88 -2.73 15.79
CA ASP A 62 21.68 -1.99 16.23
C ASP A 62 20.43 -2.88 16.23
N SER A 63 20.62 -4.20 16.25
CA SER A 63 19.56 -5.23 16.27
C SER A 63 18.59 -5.20 15.08
N VAL A 64 18.87 -4.48 13.99
CA VAL A 64 17.99 -4.45 12.80
C VAL A 64 17.95 -5.79 12.08
N TRP A 65 19.09 -6.48 12.01
CA TRP A 65 19.27 -7.72 11.25
C TRP A 65 19.49 -8.90 12.19
N ILE A 66 18.80 -10.01 11.95
CA ILE A 66 19.14 -11.30 12.57
C ILE A 66 20.25 -11.97 11.75
N SER A 67 20.12 -11.92 10.42
CA SER A 67 21.17 -12.37 9.50
C SER A 67 21.15 -11.55 8.22
N THR A 68 22.31 -11.44 7.57
CA THR A 68 22.45 -10.85 6.23
C THR A 68 22.97 -11.91 5.27
N VAL A 69 22.63 -11.77 3.99
CA VAL A 69 23.35 -12.50 2.93
C VAL A 69 24.81 -12.08 3.03
N PRO A 70 25.80 -12.99 2.90
CA PRO A 70 27.19 -12.60 2.90
C PRO A 70 27.47 -11.50 1.86
N ARG A 71 28.22 -10.46 2.24
CA ARG A 71 28.44 -9.26 1.42
C ARG A 71 28.87 -9.58 -0.02
N ASP A 72 29.84 -10.48 -0.17
CA ASP A 72 30.38 -10.83 -1.48
C ASP A 72 29.35 -11.60 -2.33
N ASP A 73 28.50 -12.43 -1.72
CA ASP A 73 27.43 -13.16 -2.42
C ASP A 73 26.32 -12.23 -2.89
N ALA A 74 25.94 -11.25 -2.07
CA ALA A 74 24.96 -10.24 -2.44
C ALA A 74 25.46 -9.35 -3.60
N ILE A 75 26.72 -8.92 -3.55
CA ILE A 75 27.36 -8.16 -4.65
C ILE A 75 27.47 -9.02 -5.92
N ALA A 76 27.87 -10.28 -5.79
CA ALA A 76 27.95 -11.21 -6.92
C ALA A 76 26.57 -11.44 -7.57
N THR A 77 25.52 -11.57 -6.76
CA THR A 77 24.12 -11.68 -7.21
C THR A 77 23.68 -10.45 -7.98
N ALA A 78 23.95 -9.25 -7.44
CA ALA A 78 23.65 -7.98 -8.08
C ALA A 78 24.39 -7.82 -9.43
N ARG A 79 25.66 -8.22 -9.48
CA ARG A 79 26.46 -8.20 -10.71
C ARG A 79 25.94 -9.20 -11.74
N ALA A 80 25.58 -10.41 -11.33
CA ALA A 80 25.00 -11.42 -12.21
C ALA A 80 23.66 -10.94 -12.79
N LEU A 81 22.82 -10.30 -11.98
CA LEU A 81 21.58 -9.66 -12.44
C LEU A 81 21.89 -8.59 -13.49
N ARG A 82 22.86 -7.70 -13.23
CA ARG A 82 23.26 -6.67 -14.20
C ARG A 82 23.75 -7.26 -15.52
N LEU A 83 24.59 -8.30 -15.47
CA LEU A 83 25.11 -8.97 -16.67
C LEU A 83 24.01 -9.68 -17.45
N ARG A 84 23.04 -10.30 -16.77
CA ARG A 84 21.90 -10.98 -17.42
C ARG A 84 21.06 -10.03 -18.28
N TRP A 85 21.03 -8.75 -17.93
CA TRP A 85 20.20 -7.72 -18.58
C TRP A 85 21.04 -6.61 -19.23
N SER A 86 22.32 -6.85 -19.54
CA SER A 86 23.22 -5.82 -20.07
C SER A 86 22.80 -5.28 -21.44
N ASP A 87 22.21 -6.15 -22.27
CA ASP A 87 21.81 -5.85 -23.64
C ASP A 87 20.29 -5.62 -23.77
N ALA A 88 19.58 -5.59 -22.65
CA ALA A 88 18.14 -5.45 -22.62
C ALA A 88 17.73 -3.98 -22.79
N ASP A 89 16.73 -3.75 -23.62
CA ASP A 89 16.05 -2.45 -23.65
C ASP A 89 15.42 -2.14 -22.28
N SER A 90 15.30 -0.85 -21.94
CA SER A 90 14.80 -0.43 -20.63
C SER A 90 13.38 -0.92 -20.32
N GLU A 91 12.57 -1.16 -21.36
CA GLU A 91 11.21 -1.71 -21.25
C GLU A 91 11.19 -3.23 -21.01
N ALA A 92 12.31 -3.92 -21.22
CA ALA A 92 12.46 -5.35 -20.97
C ALA A 92 12.95 -5.66 -19.55
N LEU A 93 13.40 -4.65 -18.78
CA LEU A 93 13.90 -4.87 -17.43
C LEU A 93 12.80 -5.41 -16.48
N PRO A 94 13.15 -6.32 -15.57
CA PRO A 94 12.23 -6.77 -14.52
C PRO A 94 11.65 -5.62 -13.69
N PRO A 95 10.42 -5.75 -13.17
CA PRO A 95 9.71 -4.66 -12.52
C PRO A 95 10.39 -4.15 -11.23
N LEU A 96 11.18 -4.99 -10.56
CA LEU A 96 11.96 -4.65 -9.36
C LEU A 96 13.48 -4.74 -9.61
N TYR A 97 13.91 -4.58 -10.87
CA TYR A 97 15.30 -4.73 -11.28
C TYR A 97 16.29 -3.94 -10.39
N GLY A 98 17.17 -4.69 -9.72
CA GLY A 98 18.25 -4.15 -8.91
C GLY A 98 17.80 -3.46 -7.63
N LEU A 99 16.55 -3.64 -7.20
CA LEU A 99 16.05 -3.04 -5.96
C LEU A 99 16.43 -3.91 -4.74
N PRO A 100 17.20 -3.38 -3.77
CA PRO A 100 17.59 -4.11 -2.57
C PRO A 100 16.41 -4.19 -1.59
N PHE A 101 16.20 -5.37 -0.99
CA PHE A 101 15.10 -5.60 -0.05
C PHE A 101 15.50 -6.45 1.15
N ALA A 102 14.72 -6.29 2.23
CA ALA A 102 14.81 -7.13 3.43
C ALA A 102 13.53 -7.97 3.59
N VAL A 103 13.64 -9.10 4.27
CA VAL A 103 12.46 -9.90 4.67
C VAL A 103 12.48 -10.11 6.17
N LYS A 104 11.33 -10.04 6.83
CA LYS A 104 11.22 -10.38 8.24
C LYS A 104 11.62 -11.83 8.48
N ASP A 105 12.33 -12.11 9.58
CA ASP A 105 12.86 -13.45 9.88
C ASP A 105 11.82 -14.47 10.37
N ASN A 106 10.57 -14.32 9.96
CA ASN A 106 9.56 -15.36 10.00
C ASN A 106 9.11 -15.77 8.59
N ILE A 107 9.81 -15.30 7.54
CA ILE A 107 9.57 -15.62 6.13
C ILE A 107 10.77 -16.41 5.62
N ASP A 108 10.51 -17.54 4.99
CA ASP A 108 11.51 -18.48 4.55
C ASP A 108 12.29 -17.99 3.34
N VAL A 109 13.61 -18.18 3.40
CA VAL A 109 14.54 -17.97 2.31
C VAL A 109 15.52 -19.13 2.31
N ALA A 110 15.54 -19.94 1.26
CA ALA A 110 16.49 -21.04 1.14
C ALA A 110 17.93 -20.51 1.28
N GLY A 111 18.73 -21.18 2.11
CA GLY A 111 20.11 -20.77 2.41
C GLY A 111 20.28 -19.81 3.59
N LEU A 112 19.20 -19.25 4.15
CA LEU A 112 19.24 -18.45 5.38
C LEU A 112 18.30 -19.08 6.42
N ALA A 113 18.77 -19.24 7.66
CA ALA A 113 17.92 -19.76 8.72
C ALA A 113 16.70 -18.86 8.96
N THR A 114 15.56 -19.47 9.27
CA THR A 114 14.36 -18.80 9.79
C THR A 114 14.31 -19.05 11.28
N THR A 115 14.29 -17.99 12.10
CA THR A 115 14.32 -18.12 13.58
C THR A 115 13.04 -17.63 14.25
N ALA A 116 12.21 -16.85 13.55
CA ALA A 116 11.04 -16.17 14.11
C ALA A 116 11.36 -15.37 15.40
N GLY A 117 12.59 -14.86 15.54
CA GLY A 117 13.04 -14.14 16.75
C GLY A 117 13.35 -15.08 17.93
N SER A 118 13.60 -16.36 17.68
CA SER A 118 14.00 -17.34 18.71
C SER A 118 15.18 -18.19 18.21
N PRO A 119 16.40 -18.05 18.78
CA PRO A 119 17.54 -18.87 18.41
C PRO A 119 17.27 -20.38 18.50
N GLY A 120 16.59 -20.83 19.56
CA GLY A 120 16.22 -22.24 19.73
C GLY A 120 15.21 -22.77 18.72
N PHE A 121 14.45 -21.91 18.04
CA PHE A 121 13.48 -22.29 17.00
C PHE A 121 14.11 -22.38 15.60
N ALA A 122 15.38 -21.98 15.44
CA ALA A 122 16.01 -21.81 14.14
C ALA A 122 16.01 -23.11 13.30
N PHE A 123 15.59 -22.99 12.05
CA PHE A 123 15.72 -24.06 11.06
C PHE A 123 16.16 -23.48 9.70
N LEU A 124 16.73 -24.32 8.84
CA LEU A 124 17.08 -23.96 7.47
C LEU A 124 15.93 -24.40 6.54
N PRO A 125 15.17 -23.48 5.93
CA PRO A 125 14.07 -23.86 5.05
C PRO A 125 14.59 -24.50 3.76
N GLU A 126 13.91 -25.56 3.31
CA GLU A 126 14.25 -26.27 2.06
C GLU A 126 13.93 -25.45 0.80
N ARG A 127 12.94 -24.56 0.90
CA ARG A 127 12.48 -23.70 -0.20
C ARG A 127 12.29 -22.28 0.29
N THR A 128 12.41 -21.35 -0.65
CA THR A 128 12.10 -19.94 -0.41
C THR A 128 10.59 -19.76 -0.42
N ALA A 129 10.05 -18.85 0.39
CA ALA A 129 8.63 -18.54 0.38
C ALA A 129 8.20 -18.00 -1.00
N PRO A 130 7.03 -18.38 -1.56
CA PRO A 130 6.63 -17.96 -2.91
C PRO A 130 6.58 -16.44 -3.09
N ILE A 131 6.24 -15.69 -2.04
CA ILE A 131 6.27 -14.22 -2.07
C ILE A 131 7.69 -13.67 -2.22
N VAL A 132 8.71 -14.35 -1.69
CA VAL A 132 10.12 -13.96 -1.84
C VAL A 132 10.69 -14.43 -3.18
N GLU A 133 10.33 -15.63 -3.63
CA GLU A 133 10.70 -16.14 -4.96
C GLU A 133 10.26 -15.16 -6.07
N ARG A 134 9.00 -14.69 -6.02
CA ARG A 134 8.47 -13.70 -6.96
C ARG A 134 9.25 -12.38 -6.95
N LEU A 135 9.76 -11.93 -5.80
CA LEU A 135 10.59 -10.73 -5.73
C LEU A 135 11.94 -10.93 -6.42
N ILE A 136 12.60 -12.07 -6.17
CA ILE A 136 13.89 -12.41 -6.78
C ILE A 136 13.73 -12.58 -8.29
N GLU A 137 12.69 -13.26 -8.75
CA GLU A 137 12.35 -13.40 -10.17
C GLU A 137 12.06 -12.05 -10.84
N ALA A 138 11.42 -11.13 -10.11
CA ALA A 138 11.19 -9.75 -10.51
C ALA A 138 12.45 -8.86 -10.46
N GLY A 139 13.62 -9.43 -10.15
CA GLY A 139 14.92 -8.76 -10.19
C GLY A 139 15.30 -8.01 -8.91
N ALA A 140 14.58 -8.21 -7.80
CA ALA A 140 14.97 -7.65 -6.52
C ALA A 140 16.16 -8.41 -5.90
N ILE A 141 16.96 -7.73 -5.07
CA ILE A 141 18.18 -8.30 -4.46
C ILE A 141 17.99 -8.38 -2.94
N LEU A 142 18.02 -9.59 -2.39
CA LEU A 142 17.86 -9.80 -0.95
C LEU A 142 19.13 -9.36 -0.20
N ILE A 143 18.95 -8.55 0.84
CA ILE A 143 20.03 -8.13 1.75
C ILE A 143 20.07 -8.99 3.01
N GLY A 144 18.93 -9.37 3.58
CA GLY A 144 18.93 -10.17 4.80
C GLY A 144 17.57 -10.42 5.45
N LYS A 145 17.63 -11.15 6.57
CA LYS A 145 16.52 -11.45 7.47
C LYS A 145 16.48 -10.43 8.60
N ALA A 146 15.45 -9.60 8.60
CA ALA A 146 15.24 -8.52 9.55
C ALA A 146 14.63 -9.02 10.86
N ASN A 147 15.02 -8.39 11.97
CA ASN A 147 14.57 -8.73 13.32
C ASN A 147 13.07 -8.46 13.53
N LEU A 148 12.50 -9.12 14.54
CA LEU A 148 11.09 -9.08 14.90
C LEU A 148 10.84 -9.30 16.40
N ASP A 149 9.66 -8.88 16.89
CA ASP A 149 9.14 -9.44 18.14
C ASP A 149 8.95 -10.97 17.97
N GLN A 150 9.42 -11.76 18.92
CA GLN A 150 9.46 -13.22 18.85
C GLN A 150 8.08 -13.81 18.51
N PHE A 151 8.07 -14.76 17.57
CA PHE A 151 6.88 -15.38 16.97
C PHE A 151 5.84 -14.37 16.48
N ALA A 152 6.31 -13.22 16.00
CA ALA A 152 5.50 -12.08 15.59
C ALA A 152 4.47 -11.61 16.65
N THR A 153 4.79 -11.79 17.94
CA THR A 153 3.89 -11.51 19.06
C THR A 153 4.28 -10.22 19.78
N GLY A 154 3.90 -9.10 19.17
CA GLY A 154 4.13 -7.76 19.71
C GLY A 154 3.82 -6.66 18.69
N LEU A 155 3.74 -5.43 19.19
CA LEU A 155 3.56 -4.20 18.42
C LEU A 155 4.66 -3.18 18.69
N ASN A 156 5.74 -3.56 19.37
CA ASN A 156 6.73 -2.61 19.90
C ASN A 156 8.17 -2.88 19.44
N GLY A 157 8.56 -4.12 19.12
CA GLY A 157 9.89 -4.45 18.63
C GLY A 157 10.93 -4.78 19.70
N THR A 158 10.59 -4.80 20.98
CA THR A 158 11.51 -5.08 22.10
C THR A 158 11.51 -6.53 22.55
N ARG A 159 10.59 -7.37 22.05
CA ARG A 159 10.40 -8.77 22.49
C ARG A 159 11.26 -9.73 21.67
N SER A 160 12.54 -9.40 21.50
CA SER A 160 13.49 -10.22 20.75
C SER A 160 14.76 -10.46 21.59
N PRO A 161 15.23 -11.71 21.71
CA PRO A 161 16.53 -12.01 22.32
C PRO A 161 17.70 -11.47 21.47
N TYR A 162 17.47 -11.12 20.20
CA TYR A 162 18.44 -10.43 19.33
C TYR A 162 18.54 -8.92 19.61
N GLY A 163 17.82 -8.41 20.62
CA GLY A 163 17.78 -7.01 20.99
C GLY A 163 16.68 -6.22 20.27
N ALA A 164 16.48 -4.97 20.72
CA ALA A 164 15.43 -4.08 20.24
C ALA A 164 15.99 -3.09 19.19
N PRO A 165 15.48 -3.08 17.95
CA PRO A 165 15.95 -2.13 16.94
C PRO A 165 15.68 -0.69 17.37
N SER A 166 16.71 0.16 17.30
CA SER A 166 16.59 1.58 17.66
C SER A 166 15.79 2.35 16.61
N ASN A 167 14.87 3.21 17.04
CA ASN A 167 14.10 4.04 16.12
C ASN A 167 14.99 5.10 15.43
N PRO A 168 14.99 5.19 14.08
CA PRO A 168 15.82 6.16 13.35
C PRO A 168 15.56 7.64 13.64
N PHE A 169 14.37 8.01 14.13
CA PHE A 169 14.01 9.40 14.44
C PHE A 169 14.36 9.81 15.87
N ARG A 170 14.39 8.86 16.80
CA ARG A 170 14.63 9.10 18.22
C ARG A 170 15.28 7.87 18.84
N ALA A 171 16.60 7.94 19.05
CA ALA A 171 17.35 6.85 19.67
C ALA A 171 16.77 6.52 21.07
N GLY A 172 16.67 5.24 21.39
CA GLY A 172 16.08 4.77 22.64
C GLY A 172 14.55 4.69 22.64
N SER A 173 13.87 5.20 21.61
CA SER A 173 12.45 4.95 21.37
C SER A 173 12.24 3.63 20.63
N ILE A 174 11.08 3.02 20.85
CA ILE A 174 10.67 1.81 20.14
C ILE A 174 10.53 2.08 18.64
N SER A 175 10.91 1.09 17.82
CA SER A 175 10.67 1.10 16.37
C SER A 175 9.23 0.74 16.01
N GLY A 176 8.49 0.14 16.94
CA GLY A 176 7.25 -0.57 16.65
C GLY A 176 7.53 -2.00 16.22
N GLY A 177 6.52 -2.85 16.31
CA GLY A 177 6.64 -4.27 16.01
C GLY A 177 5.36 -4.86 15.45
N SER A 178 5.32 -6.16 15.16
CA SER A 178 6.43 -7.09 15.32
C SER A 178 7.44 -7.03 14.18
N SER A 179 7.15 -6.36 13.06
CA SER A 179 8.08 -6.25 11.92
C SER A 179 9.10 -5.11 12.11
N SER A 180 9.81 -5.13 13.24
CA SER A 180 10.63 -4.02 13.74
C SER A 180 11.84 -3.75 12.82
N GLY A 181 12.70 -4.75 12.61
CA GLY A 181 13.88 -4.62 11.75
C GLY A 181 13.50 -4.26 10.32
N SER A 182 12.42 -4.83 9.79
CA SER A 182 11.94 -4.56 8.42
C SER A 182 11.63 -3.07 8.22
N ALA A 183 10.99 -2.43 9.21
CA ALA A 183 10.66 -1.00 9.14
C ALA A 183 11.89 -0.12 9.34
N VAL A 184 12.75 -0.44 10.30
CA VAL A 184 13.99 0.32 10.53
C VAL A 184 14.91 0.27 9.31
N ALA A 185 15.05 -0.89 8.67
CA ALA A 185 15.89 -1.06 7.48
C ALA A 185 15.44 -0.16 6.31
N VAL A 186 14.13 -0.02 6.07
CA VAL A 186 13.61 0.88 5.02
C VAL A 186 13.76 2.34 5.45
N SER A 187 13.35 2.67 6.68
CA SER A 187 13.36 4.06 7.17
C SER A 187 14.76 4.66 7.26
N ALA A 188 15.74 3.87 7.69
CA ALA A 188 17.15 4.29 7.73
C ALA A 188 17.82 4.30 6.35
N GLY A 189 17.11 3.89 5.29
CA GLY A 189 17.65 3.81 3.94
C GLY A 189 18.72 2.74 3.78
N LEU A 190 18.51 1.55 4.34
CA LEU A 190 19.37 0.37 4.14
C LEU A 190 18.84 -0.55 3.03
N VAL A 191 17.55 -0.42 2.70
CA VAL A 191 16.87 -1.13 1.60
C VAL A 191 15.77 -0.24 1.01
N THR A 192 15.34 -0.52 -0.22
CA THR A 192 14.25 0.22 -0.88
C THR A 192 12.88 -0.13 -0.31
N PHE A 193 12.68 -1.41 0.00
CA PHE A 193 11.45 -1.93 0.59
C PHE A 193 11.75 -3.16 1.45
N SER A 194 10.78 -3.59 2.24
CA SER A 194 10.90 -4.83 3.01
C SER A 194 9.57 -5.55 3.16
N LEU A 195 9.66 -6.87 3.39
CA LEU A 195 8.51 -7.67 3.79
C LEU A 195 8.41 -7.72 5.31
N GLY A 196 7.18 -7.62 5.80
CA GLY A 196 6.77 -7.90 7.16
C GLY A 196 5.61 -8.88 7.21
N THR A 197 5.02 -9.02 8.39
CA THR A 197 3.72 -9.67 8.56
C THR A 197 2.82 -8.81 9.43
N ASP A 198 1.51 -8.98 9.31
CA ASP A 198 0.49 -8.23 10.05
C ASP A 198 -0.73 -9.09 10.38
N THR A 199 -0.84 -9.45 11.66
CA THR A 199 -2.06 -10.00 12.27
C THR A 199 -2.89 -8.91 12.95
N ALA A 200 -2.20 -8.01 13.66
CA ALA A 200 -2.76 -7.13 14.68
C ALA A 200 -2.33 -5.67 14.54
N GLY A 201 -1.51 -5.34 13.54
CA GLY A 201 -0.84 -4.05 13.39
C GLY A 201 0.64 -4.15 13.03
N SER A 202 1.20 -5.35 12.89
CA SER A 202 2.65 -5.55 12.74
C SER A 202 3.25 -5.07 11.41
N GLY A 203 2.43 -4.71 10.42
CA GLY A 203 2.80 -4.02 9.19
C GLY A 203 2.48 -2.52 9.21
N ARG A 204 1.83 -2.03 10.27
CA ARG A 204 1.23 -0.69 10.34
C ARG A 204 1.84 0.16 11.45
N VAL A 205 1.92 -0.37 12.67
CA VAL A 205 2.54 0.32 13.82
C VAL A 205 4.01 0.69 13.54
N PRO A 206 4.86 -0.22 13.04
CA PRO A 206 6.23 0.15 12.68
C PRO A 206 6.28 1.21 11.57
N ALA A 207 5.38 1.16 10.59
CA ALA A 207 5.34 2.14 9.51
C ALA A 207 5.04 3.54 10.03
N ALA A 208 4.07 3.67 10.93
CA ALA A 208 3.72 4.93 11.57
C ALA A 208 4.85 5.52 12.41
N LEU A 209 5.55 4.69 13.18
CA LEU A 209 6.63 5.12 14.07
C LEU A 209 7.97 5.37 13.36
N THR A 210 8.10 4.94 12.10
CA THR A 210 9.33 5.09 11.30
C THR A 210 9.10 5.87 9.99
N ASN A 211 7.99 6.59 9.87
CA ASN A 211 7.66 7.46 8.74
C ASN A 211 7.67 6.75 7.37
N LEU A 212 6.97 5.61 7.29
CA LEU A 212 6.88 4.77 6.09
C LEU A 212 5.44 4.55 5.65
N VAL A 213 5.30 4.04 4.42
CA VAL A 213 4.08 3.39 3.94
C VAL A 213 4.11 1.91 4.32
N GLY A 214 3.09 1.44 5.02
CA GLY A 214 2.89 0.05 5.39
C GLY A 214 1.63 -0.51 4.74
N MET A 215 1.79 -1.38 3.74
CA MET A 215 0.68 -2.02 3.03
C MET A 215 0.31 -3.34 3.69
N LYS A 216 -0.91 -3.39 4.23
CA LYS A 216 -1.54 -4.60 4.76
C LYS A 216 -2.65 -5.04 3.79
N PRO A 217 -2.37 -5.97 2.86
CA PRO A 217 -3.33 -6.35 1.84
C PRO A 217 -4.54 -7.07 2.42
N SER A 218 -5.57 -7.25 1.61
CA SER A 218 -6.65 -8.20 1.85
C SER A 218 -6.10 -9.56 2.25
N ARG A 219 -6.67 -10.16 3.30
CA ARG A 219 -6.25 -11.48 3.78
C ARG A 219 -6.32 -12.52 2.66
N GLY A 220 -5.31 -13.36 2.52
CA GLY A 220 -5.23 -14.35 1.45
C GLY A 220 -4.92 -13.81 0.05
N LEU A 221 -4.73 -12.50 -0.16
CA LEU A 221 -4.21 -11.97 -1.44
C LEU A 221 -2.76 -12.40 -1.68
N LEU A 222 -1.99 -12.50 -0.60
CA LEU A 222 -0.61 -12.98 -0.60
C LEU A 222 -0.58 -14.36 0.07
N SER A 223 0.29 -15.22 -0.45
CA SER A 223 0.53 -16.54 0.12
C SER A 223 1.20 -16.46 1.50
N MET A 224 0.74 -17.29 2.43
CA MET A 224 1.38 -17.59 3.71
C MET A 224 2.32 -18.81 3.66
N SER A 225 2.45 -19.49 2.51
CA SER A 225 3.40 -20.59 2.35
C SER A 225 4.83 -20.12 2.61
N GLY A 226 5.56 -20.87 3.45
CA GLY A 226 6.91 -20.48 3.89
C GLY A 226 6.94 -19.29 4.83
N VAL A 227 5.84 -19.01 5.55
CA VAL A 227 5.80 -18.01 6.62
C VAL A 227 5.47 -18.72 7.93
N VAL A 228 6.31 -18.58 8.95
CA VAL A 228 6.03 -19.10 10.30
C VAL A 228 4.80 -18.36 10.83
N PRO A 229 3.66 -19.05 11.05
CA PRO A 229 2.40 -18.40 11.36
C PRO A 229 2.37 -17.89 12.80
N ALA A 230 1.65 -16.79 13.00
CA ALA A 230 1.31 -16.26 14.31
C ALA A 230 -0.16 -16.52 14.64
N CYS A 231 -1.09 -16.14 13.78
CA CYS A 231 -2.48 -16.60 13.80
C CYS A 231 -2.87 -16.95 12.36
N PRO A 232 -2.73 -18.23 11.94
CA PRO A 232 -2.92 -18.64 10.55
C PRO A 232 -4.18 -18.06 9.89
N SER A 233 -5.32 -18.09 10.58
CA SER A 233 -6.59 -17.60 10.08
C SER A 233 -6.63 -16.09 9.89
N LEU A 234 -5.71 -15.31 10.47
CA LEU A 234 -5.72 -13.85 10.42
C LEU A 234 -4.50 -13.26 9.73
N ASP A 235 -3.42 -14.02 9.56
CA ASP A 235 -2.15 -13.48 9.12
C ASP A 235 -2.17 -12.96 7.69
N CYS A 236 -1.38 -11.93 7.47
CA CYS A 236 -1.11 -11.35 6.16
C CYS A 236 0.39 -11.04 6.09
N PRO A 237 1.12 -11.43 5.03
CA PRO A 237 2.35 -10.75 4.69
C PRO A 237 2.05 -9.27 4.41
N SER A 238 3.00 -8.39 4.72
CA SER A 238 2.88 -6.94 4.53
C SER A 238 4.12 -6.36 3.85
N VAL A 239 3.99 -5.16 3.29
CA VAL A 239 5.08 -4.45 2.61
C VAL A 239 5.33 -3.12 3.29
N PHE A 240 6.60 -2.83 3.60
CA PHE A 240 7.05 -1.49 3.94
C PHE A 240 7.77 -0.86 2.75
N ALA A 241 7.46 0.40 2.46
CA ALA A 241 8.10 1.17 1.40
C ALA A 241 8.20 2.65 1.78
N LEU A 242 9.07 3.37 1.07
CA LEU A 242 9.20 4.83 1.22
C LEU A 242 8.01 5.59 0.59
N THR A 243 7.36 5.00 -0.41
CA THR A 243 6.22 5.61 -1.12
C THR A 243 5.10 4.60 -1.37
N VAL A 244 3.89 5.11 -1.58
CA VAL A 244 2.71 4.32 -1.99
C VAL A 244 2.96 3.65 -3.34
N ALA A 245 3.63 4.33 -4.27
CA ALA A 245 3.96 3.77 -5.58
C ALA A 245 4.89 2.56 -5.48
N ASP A 246 5.93 2.63 -4.64
CA ASP A 246 6.86 1.52 -4.44
C ASP A 246 6.18 0.35 -3.74
N GLY A 247 5.41 0.62 -2.69
CA GLY A 247 4.64 -0.43 -1.99
C GLY A 247 3.64 -1.13 -2.92
N ALA A 248 2.91 -0.38 -3.76
CA ALA A 248 1.93 -0.93 -4.69
C ALA A 248 2.59 -1.79 -5.77
N ARG A 249 3.76 -1.38 -6.28
CA ARG A 249 4.53 -2.17 -7.24
C ARG A 249 4.99 -3.50 -6.63
N VAL A 250 5.53 -3.48 -5.42
CA VAL A 250 5.96 -4.68 -4.71
C VAL A 250 4.75 -5.59 -4.45
N LEU A 251 3.65 -5.03 -3.95
CA LEU A 251 2.42 -5.78 -3.69
C LEU A 251 1.89 -6.45 -4.95
N HIS A 252 1.88 -5.74 -6.08
CA HIS A 252 1.45 -6.29 -7.37
C HIS A 252 2.29 -7.50 -7.80
N VAL A 253 3.61 -7.45 -7.60
CA VAL A 253 4.54 -8.53 -7.98
C VAL A 253 4.31 -9.79 -7.16
N ILE A 254 4.06 -9.66 -5.86
CA ILE A 254 3.96 -10.80 -4.94
C ILE A 254 2.53 -11.32 -4.76
N ALA A 255 1.53 -10.57 -5.22
CA ALA A 255 0.13 -10.94 -5.16
C ALA A 255 -0.22 -12.07 -6.13
N GLY A 256 -1.03 -13.01 -5.65
CA GLY A 256 -1.44 -14.14 -6.44
C GLY A 256 -2.01 -15.25 -5.57
N PHE A 257 -2.99 -15.95 -6.13
CA PHE A 257 -3.53 -17.16 -5.52
C PHE A 257 -2.43 -18.24 -5.47
N ASP A 258 -2.29 -18.87 -4.31
CA ASP A 258 -1.41 -20.01 -4.08
C ASP A 258 -2.27 -21.21 -3.70
N GLU A 259 -2.28 -22.22 -4.55
CA GLU A 259 -3.05 -23.44 -4.35
C GLU A 259 -2.55 -24.31 -3.19
N THR A 260 -1.32 -24.06 -2.72
CA THR A 260 -0.71 -24.79 -1.60
C THR A 260 -1.02 -24.15 -0.24
N ASP A 261 -1.51 -22.91 -0.23
CA ASP A 261 -1.89 -22.18 0.98
C ASP A 261 -3.42 -22.25 1.19
N ALA A 262 -3.85 -22.93 2.25
CA ALA A 262 -5.27 -23.09 2.59
C ALA A 262 -6.00 -21.77 2.90
N TRP A 263 -5.26 -20.71 3.24
CA TRP A 263 -5.80 -19.38 3.52
C TRP A 263 -5.74 -18.43 2.31
N SER A 264 -5.15 -18.87 1.20
CA SER A 264 -5.12 -18.08 -0.03
C SER A 264 -6.51 -17.91 -0.62
N ARG A 265 -6.80 -16.69 -1.12
CA ARG A 265 -8.08 -16.33 -1.71
C ARG A 265 -7.87 -15.73 -3.09
N ARG A 266 -8.79 -16.01 -4.01
CA ARG A 266 -8.85 -15.33 -5.31
C ARG A 266 -9.40 -13.92 -5.14
N VAL A 267 -8.54 -13.00 -4.70
CA VAL A 267 -8.80 -11.57 -4.61
C VAL A 267 -8.22 -10.88 -5.85
N ALA A 268 -8.86 -9.80 -6.33
CA ALA A 268 -8.34 -9.03 -7.44
C ALA A 268 -6.97 -8.44 -7.10
N VAL A 269 -5.99 -8.66 -7.98
CA VAL A 269 -4.64 -8.11 -7.81
C VAL A 269 -4.68 -6.60 -8.06
N PRO A 270 -4.24 -5.75 -7.12
CA PRO A 270 -4.18 -4.30 -7.35
C PRO A 270 -3.14 -3.97 -8.43
N PRO A 271 -3.31 -2.87 -9.18
CA PRO A 271 -2.37 -2.47 -10.21
C PRO A 271 -1.02 -2.07 -9.62
N ALA A 272 0.07 -2.32 -10.37
CA ALA A 272 1.43 -1.95 -9.97
C ALA A 272 1.64 -0.43 -9.81
N VAL A 273 0.80 0.37 -10.48
CA VAL A 273 0.82 1.83 -10.41
C VAL A 273 -0.58 2.28 -10.00
N PRO A 274 -0.76 2.74 -8.74
CA PRO A 274 -2.06 3.18 -8.27
C PRO A 274 -2.46 4.49 -8.95
N VAL A 275 -3.76 4.63 -9.21
CA VAL A 275 -4.33 5.87 -9.76
C VAL A 275 -4.84 6.72 -8.61
N ALA A 276 -4.23 7.89 -8.42
CA ALA A 276 -4.65 8.85 -7.40
C ALA A 276 -6.13 9.21 -7.54
N LEU A 277 -6.90 9.07 -6.45
CA LEU A 277 -8.31 9.43 -6.43
C LEU A 277 -8.50 10.88 -5.93
N PRO A 278 -9.35 11.69 -6.57
CA PRO A 278 -9.60 13.06 -6.11
C PRO A 278 -10.22 13.04 -4.70
N LEU A 279 -9.56 13.69 -3.73
CA LEU A 279 -10.02 13.70 -2.33
C LEU A 279 -11.42 14.31 -2.18
N SER A 280 -11.83 15.21 -3.09
CA SER A 280 -13.20 15.76 -3.14
C SER A 280 -14.31 14.72 -3.36
N GLY A 281 -13.96 13.53 -3.86
CA GLY A 281 -14.88 12.40 -4.03
C GLY A 281 -14.75 11.33 -2.95
N VAL A 282 -13.92 11.57 -1.92
CA VAL A 282 -13.62 10.59 -0.87
C VAL A 282 -14.34 10.97 0.42
N ALA A 283 -15.06 10.02 1.00
CA ALA A 283 -15.63 10.14 2.33
C ALA A 283 -14.90 9.21 3.30
N PHE A 284 -14.41 9.75 4.41
CA PHE A 284 -13.74 8.99 5.46
C PHE A 284 -14.67 8.82 6.66
N ALA A 285 -14.90 7.58 7.09
CA ALA A 285 -15.34 7.33 8.45
C ALA A 285 -14.18 7.69 9.40
N VAL A 286 -14.42 8.52 10.40
CA VAL A 286 -13.40 8.96 11.35
C VAL A 286 -13.88 8.81 12.80
N PRO A 287 -13.02 8.33 13.71
CA PRO A 287 -13.36 8.28 15.12
C PRO A 287 -13.47 9.69 15.70
N THR A 288 -14.43 9.91 16.59
CA THR A 288 -14.48 11.13 17.40
C THR A 288 -13.47 10.99 18.54
N LEU A 289 -12.30 11.62 18.37
CA LEU A 289 -11.21 11.61 19.35
C LEU A 289 -11.04 13.00 19.97
N ASN A 290 -10.67 13.04 21.25
CA ASN A 290 -10.35 14.27 21.97
C ASN A 290 -8.94 14.18 22.59
N GLY A 291 -8.48 15.25 23.25
CA GLY A 291 -7.12 15.32 23.80
C GLY A 291 -6.75 14.18 24.76
N THR A 292 -7.71 13.59 25.50
CA THR A 292 -7.42 12.46 26.41
C THR A 292 -7.25 11.12 25.71
N ASP A 293 -7.51 11.05 24.39
CA ASP A 293 -7.21 9.87 23.58
C ASP A 293 -5.74 9.77 23.16
N PHE A 294 -4.98 10.86 23.36
CA PHE A 294 -3.57 10.97 23.03
C PHE A 294 -2.75 11.16 24.30
N ALA A 295 -1.52 10.62 24.31
CA ALA A 295 -0.63 10.81 25.47
C ALA A 295 -0.22 12.27 25.65
N GLU A 296 -0.09 13.00 24.54
CA GLU A 296 0.39 14.37 24.50
C GLU A 296 -0.40 15.20 23.49
N GLU A 297 -0.50 16.51 23.76
CA GLU A 297 -1.19 17.45 22.86
C GLU A 297 -0.52 17.55 21.48
N SER A 298 0.79 17.29 21.39
CA SER A 298 1.54 17.26 20.12
C SER A 298 0.97 16.22 19.13
N TRP A 299 0.58 15.04 19.62
CA TRP A 299 -0.02 13.96 18.83
C TRP A 299 -1.46 14.27 18.43
N HIS A 300 -2.23 14.84 19.36
CA HIS A 300 -3.59 15.31 19.08
C HIS A 300 -3.60 16.43 18.03
N ALA A 301 -2.66 17.37 18.12
CA ALA A 301 -2.48 18.44 17.14
C ALA A 301 -2.12 17.90 15.75
N ALA A 302 -1.26 16.88 15.66
CA ALA A 302 -0.93 16.22 14.40
C ALA A 302 -2.15 15.52 13.78
N TRP A 303 -2.97 14.83 14.58
CA TRP A 303 -4.24 14.24 14.15
C TRP A 303 -5.21 15.30 13.61
N LYS A 304 -5.40 16.39 14.34
CA LYS A 304 -6.26 17.49 13.88
C LYS A 304 -5.74 18.10 12.58
N ALA A 305 -4.43 18.33 12.48
CA ALA A 305 -3.83 18.95 11.30
C ALA A 305 -4.05 18.12 10.02
N ILE A 306 -3.97 16.78 10.10
CA ILE A 306 -4.25 15.93 8.94
C ILE A 306 -5.74 15.93 8.57
N LEU A 307 -6.65 15.94 9.54
CA LEU A 307 -8.09 16.07 9.27
C LEU A 307 -8.43 17.41 8.61
N ASP A 308 -7.83 18.50 9.08
CA ASP A 308 -8.00 19.84 8.51
C ASP A 308 -7.48 19.89 7.06
N ARG A 309 -6.32 19.29 6.79
CA ARG A 309 -5.76 19.17 5.43
C ARG A 309 -6.67 18.38 4.49
N LEU A 310 -7.18 17.23 4.94
CA LEU A 310 -8.07 16.39 4.14
C LEU A 310 -9.38 17.10 3.82
N THR A 311 -9.96 17.79 4.80
CA THR A 311 -11.16 18.63 4.62
C THR A 311 -10.89 19.77 3.66
N GLY A 312 -9.75 20.45 3.78
CA GLY A 312 -9.31 21.51 2.87
C GLY A 312 -9.09 21.02 1.43
N ALA A 313 -8.72 19.75 1.25
CA ALA A 313 -8.62 19.08 -0.06
C ALA A 313 -9.97 18.56 -0.59
N GLY A 314 -11.07 18.79 0.13
CA GLY A 314 -12.43 18.47 -0.27
C GLY A 314 -12.97 17.13 0.25
N ALA A 315 -12.19 16.37 1.04
CA ALA A 315 -12.67 15.11 1.59
C ALA A 315 -13.78 15.34 2.61
N LYS A 316 -14.78 14.44 2.61
CA LYS A 316 -15.85 14.44 3.60
C LYS A 316 -15.42 13.61 4.81
N LEU A 317 -15.50 14.17 6.01
CA LEU A 317 -15.29 13.44 7.25
C LEU A 317 -16.64 13.07 7.86
N VAL A 318 -16.86 11.79 8.12
CA VAL A 318 -18.08 11.23 8.69
C VAL A 318 -17.75 10.62 10.05
N PRO A 319 -18.22 11.21 11.18
CA PRO A 319 -18.01 10.61 12.48
C PRO A 319 -18.58 9.18 12.54
N VAL A 320 -17.83 8.25 13.12
CA VAL A 320 -18.26 6.85 13.27
C VAL A 320 -18.18 6.40 14.73
N ASP A 321 -19.14 5.57 15.13
CA ASP A 321 -19.06 4.83 16.38
C ASP A 321 -18.04 3.69 16.24
N MET A 322 -16.94 3.81 16.99
CA MET A 322 -15.87 2.82 16.99
C MET A 322 -16.14 1.63 17.90
N THR A 323 -17.21 1.64 18.69
CA THR A 323 -17.55 0.56 19.64
C THR A 323 -17.46 -0.84 19.03
N PRO A 324 -18.10 -1.15 17.88
CA PRO A 324 -18.01 -2.49 17.29
C PRO A 324 -16.60 -2.86 16.80
N PHE A 325 -15.81 -1.87 16.36
CA PHE A 325 -14.43 -2.08 15.94
C PHE A 325 -13.55 -2.40 17.16
N PHE A 326 -13.67 -1.63 18.24
CA PHE A 326 -12.92 -1.89 19.46
C PHE A 326 -13.33 -3.19 20.14
N GLU A 327 -14.62 -3.55 20.10
CA GLU A 327 -15.09 -4.85 20.57
C GLU A 327 -14.43 -5.99 19.80
N ALA A 328 -14.40 -5.93 18.46
CA ALA A 328 -13.69 -6.90 17.64
C ALA A 328 -12.19 -6.93 17.99
N GLY A 329 -11.54 -5.77 18.12
CA GLY A 329 -10.11 -5.70 18.45
C GLY A 329 -9.74 -6.34 19.78
N ARG A 330 -10.61 -6.22 20.80
CA ARG A 330 -10.40 -6.87 22.11
C ARG A 330 -10.37 -8.40 22.02
N GLU A 331 -11.14 -9.00 21.11
CA GLU A 331 -11.17 -10.46 20.94
C GLU A 331 -9.83 -11.05 20.49
N LEU A 332 -8.94 -10.25 19.90
CA LEU A 332 -7.66 -10.77 19.42
C LEU A 332 -6.75 -11.28 20.54
N TYR A 333 -6.77 -10.63 21.71
CA TYR A 333 -5.99 -10.99 22.89
C TYR A 333 -6.85 -11.28 24.13
N GLY A 334 -8.15 -11.03 24.09
CA GLY A 334 -9.12 -11.40 25.12
C GLY A 334 -10.05 -12.55 24.73
N GLY A 335 -9.96 -13.02 23.48
CA GLY A 335 -10.80 -14.07 22.92
C GLY A 335 -9.98 -15.28 22.45
N PRO A 336 -10.57 -16.13 21.59
CA PRO A 336 -10.03 -17.47 21.33
C PRO A 336 -8.80 -17.52 20.43
N TRP A 337 -8.42 -16.42 19.77
CA TRP A 337 -7.27 -16.39 18.85
C TRP A 337 -5.92 -16.60 19.55
N LEU A 338 -5.86 -16.48 20.89
CA LEU A 338 -4.69 -16.90 21.66
C LEU A 338 -4.41 -18.41 21.52
N ALA A 339 -5.44 -19.24 21.44
CA ALA A 339 -5.26 -20.67 21.18
C ALA A 339 -4.71 -20.93 19.78
N GLU A 340 -5.12 -20.14 18.79
CA GLU A 340 -4.58 -20.26 17.44
C GLU A 340 -3.08 -19.91 17.38
N ARG A 341 -2.64 -18.92 18.18
CA ARG A 341 -1.21 -18.61 18.35
C ARG A 341 -0.42 -19.76 18.94
N LEU A 342 -0.99 -20.41 19.94
CA LEU A 342 -0.36 -21.54 20.60
C LEU A 342 -0.33 -22.78 19.71
N ALA A 343 -1.38 -23.05 18.93
CA ALA A 343 -1.58 -24.32 18.23
C ALA A 343 -0.40 -24.73 17.33
N GLY A 344 0.27 -23.79 16.68
CA GLY A 344 1.45 -24.06 15.84
C GLY A 344 2.78 -24.14 16.59
N LEU A 345 2.82 -23.71 17.86
CA LEU A 345 4.03 -23.54 18.66
C LEU A 345 4.01 -24.38 19.96
N GLU A 346 2.90 -25.03 20.29
CA GLU A 346 2.65 -25.64 21.61
C GLU A 346 3.77 -26.60 22.02
N ALA A 347 4.13 -27.55 21.15
CA ALA A 347 5.21 -28.50 21.44
C ALA A 347 6.55 -27.78 21.71
N PHE A 348 6.89 -26.79 20.87
CA PHE A 348 8.15 -26.05 21.05
C PHE A 348 8.16 -25.25 22.36
N VAL A 349 7.07 -24.56 22.66
CA VAL A 349 6.90 -23.74 23.87
C VAL A 349 6.98 -24.60 25.14
N ASP A 350 6.43 -25.81 25.11
CA ASP A 350 6.44 -26.73 26.25
C ASP A 350 7.80 -27.41 26.45
N ASP A 351 8.48 -27.77 25.36
CA ASP A 351 9.77 -28.45 25.40
C ASP A 351 10.94 -27.48 25.65
N HIS A 352 10.82 -26.20 25.25
CA HIS A 352 11.90 -25.20 25.28
C HIS A 352 11.53 -23.89 26.00
N PRO A 353 10.96 -23.92 27.23
CA PRO A 353 10.45 -22.73 27.89
C PRO A 353 11.51 -21.64 28.15
N SER A 354 12.80 -22.00 28.25
CA SER A 354 13.90 -21.04 28.40
C SER A 354 14.23 -20.26 27.14
N GLU A 355 13.80 -20.72 25.97
CA GLU A 355 14.01 -20.07 24.66
C GLU A 355 12.88 -19.08 24.30
N ILE A 356 11.85 -19.01 25.16
CA ILE A 356 10.68 -18.17 24.97
C ILE A 356 10.87 -16.85 25.72
N PHE A 357 10.70 -15.74 25.01
CA PHE A 357 10.75 -14.41 25.60
C PHE A 357 9.63 -14.29 26.66
N PRO A 358 9.90 -13.84 27.91
CA PRO A 358 8.98 -14.03 29.04
C PRO A 358 7.53 -13.58 28.79
N VAL A 359 7.32 -12.35 28.29
CA VAL A 359 5.97 -11.84 28.00
C VAL A 359 5.30 -12.56 26.82
N VAL A 360 6.07 -13.08 25.88
CA VAL A 360 5.54 -13.91 24.77
C VAL A 360 5.09 -15.26 25.31
N GLY A 361 5.86 -15.86 26.22
CA GLY A 361 5.50 -17.11 26.89
C GLY A 361 4.21 -16.99 27.70
N GLU A 362 4.04 -15.91 28.45
CA GLU A 362 2.79 -15.63 29.19
C GLU A 362 1.57 -15.59 28.25
N LEU A 363 1.68 -14.87 27.13
CA LEU A 363 0.62 -14.75 26.14
C LEU A 363 0.32 -16.08 25.45
N LEU A 364 1.33 -16.85 25.03
CA LEU A 364 1.13 -18.14 24.37
C LEU A 364 0.49 -19.16 25.32
N GLN A 365 0.97 -19.25 26.56
CA GLN A 365 0.44 -20.20 27.55
C GLN A 365 -1.01 -19.90 27.94
N SER A 366 -1.44 -18.64 27.89
CA SER A 366 -2.85 -18.27 28.10
C SER A 366 -3.80 -18.93 27.08
N GLY A 367 -3.29 -19.29 25.89
CA GLY A 367 -4.05 -20.01 24.87
C GLY A 367 -4.59 -21.37 25.33
N LYS A 368 -3.93 -22.04 26.30
CA LYS A 368 -4.37 -23.32 26.88
C LYS A 368 -5.69 -23.24 27.65
N GLN A 369 -6.09 -22.03 28.05
CA GLN A 369 -7.31 -21.80 28.82
C GLN A 369 -8.55 -21.64 27.91
N VAL A 370 -8.36 -21.47 26.61
CA VAL A 370 -9.45 -21.29 25.64
C VAL A 370 -10.15 -22.62 25.38
N THR A 371 -11.46 -22.67 25.60
CA THR A 371 -12.25 -23.88 25.30
C THR A 371 -12.78 -23.87 23.86
N GLY A 372 -13.21 -25.04 23.36
CA GLY A 372 -13.93 -25.11 22.09
C GLY A 372 -15.19 -24.24 22.07
N THR A 373 -15.89 -24.12 23.20
CA THR A 373 -17.07 -23.24 23.30
C THR A 373 -16.69 -21.76 23.17
N ASP A 374 -15.60 -21.33 23.80
CA ASP A 374 -15.11 -19.95 23.70
C ASP A 374 -14.69 -19.62 22.26
N THR A 375 -14.11 -20.60 21.57
CA THR A 375 -13.76 -20.51 20.15
C THR A 375 -14.99 -20.19 19.29
N PHE A 376 -16.05 -20.99 19.37
CA PHE A 376 -17.24 -20.76 18.56
C PHE A 376 -17.97 -19.46 18.96
N ARG A 377 -17.99 -19.10 20.26
CA ARG A 377 -18.55 -17.81 20.70
C ARG A 377 -17.81 -16.61 20.12
N GLY A 378 -16.48 -16.64 20.09
CA GLY A 378 -15.66 -15.59 19.51
C GLY A 378 -15.89 -15.47 18.00
N ILE A 379 -15.97 -16.60 17.28
CA ILE A 379 -16.30 -16.62 15.85
C ILE A 379 -17.67 -15.97 15.61
N ASP A 380 -18.70 -16.39 16.36
CA ASP A 380 -20.06 -15.85 16.23
C ASP A 380 -20.11 -14.35 16.54
N LEU A 381 -19.37 -13.89 17.56
CA LEU A 381 -19.26 -12.49 17.90
C LEU A 381 -18.67 -11.67 16.74
N ILE A 382 -17.57 -12.12 16.15
CA ILE A 382 -16.95 -11.43 15.01
C ILE A 382 -17.91 -11.39 13.80
N GLN A 383 -18.68 -12.44 13.53
CA GLN A 383 -19.67 -12.41 12.46
C GLN A 383 -20.78 -11.38 12.71
N ARG A 384 -21.25 -11.27 13.96
CA ARG A 384 -22.22 -10.22 14.34
C ARG A 384 -21.63 -8.82 14.16
N LEU A 385 -20.40 -8.60 14.61
CA LEU A 385 -19.72 -7.30 14.50
C LEU A 385 -19.49 -6.89 13.04
N ARG A 386 -19.10 -7.84 12.17
CA ARG A 386 -19.03 -7.61 10.71
C ARG A 386 -20.37 -7.12 10.16
N ARG A 387 -21.47 -7.78 10.52
CA ARG A 387 -22.82 -7.37 10.10
C ARG A 387 -23.21 -5.99 10.62
N ILE A 388 -22.83 -5.64 11.85
CA ILE A 388 -23.07 -4.31 12.43
C ILE A 388 -22.30 -3.22 11.66
N THR A 389 -21.06 -3.50 11.27
CA THR A 389 -20.23 -2.51 10.55
C THR A 389 -20.53 -2.41 9.07
N GLU A 390 -21.20 -3.40 8.47
CA GLU A 390 -21.41 -3.47 7.02
C GLU A 390 -22.14 -2.25 6.41
N PRO A 391 -23.21 -1.69 7.01
CA PRO A 391 -23.92 -0.56 6.42
C PRO A 391 -23.06 0.69 6.24
N LEU A 392 -22.03 0.87 7.09
CA LEU A 392 -21.09 2.00 7.03
C LEU A 392 -20.47 2.15 5.64
N TRP A 393 -20.13 1.03 5.00
CA TRP A 393 -19.38 1.02 3.74
C TRP A 393 -20.19 1.50 2.52
N SER A 394 -21.50 1.69 2.69
CA SER A 394 -22.35 2.33 1.67
C SER A 394 -22.20 3.85 1.65
N GLU A 395 -21.71 4.45 2.73
CA GLU A 395 -21.62 5.90 2.91
C GLU A 395 -20.19 6.45 2.83
N VAL A 396 -19.20 5.58 3.05
CA VAL A 396 -17.79 5.98 3.13
C VAL A 396 -16.92 5.19 2.16
N SER A 397 -15.81 5.79 1.77
CA SER A 397 -14.79 5.19 0.92
C SER A 397 -13.73 4.41 1.71
N ALA A 398 -13.43 4.86 2.94
CA ALA A 398 -12.49 4.23 3.85
C ALA A 398 -12.75 4.66 5.30
N LEU A 399 -12.32 3.84 6.26
CA LEU A 399 -12.13 4.20 7.66
C LEU A 399 -10.73 4.79 7.82
N LEU A 400 -10.62 6.00 8.37
CA LEU A 400 -9.37 6.70 8.68
C LEU A 400 -9.20 6.79 10.20
N THR A 401 -8.09 6.27 10.71
CA THR A 401 -7.73 6.34 12.13
C THR A 401 -6.30 6.85 12.30
N PRO A 402 -5.92 7.41 13.47
CA PRO A 402 -4.52 7.39 13.86
C PRO A 402 -4.05 5.93 13.87
N THR A 403 -2.81 5.68 13.43
CA THR A 403 -2.24 4.31 13.51
C THR A 403 -1.93 3.96 14.96
N VAL A 404 -1.35 4.93 15.67
CA VAL A 404 -1.10 4.93 17.11
C VAL A 404 -1.35 6.35 17.64
N THR A 405 -1.60 6.49 18.94
CA THR A 405 -1.83 7.80 19.57
C THR A 405 -0.64 8.28 20.42
N GLN A 406 0.42 7.48 20.48
CA GLN A 406 1.63 7.72 21.27
C GLN A 406 2.76 6.77 20.86
N THR A 407 3.98 7.07 21.33
CA THR A 407 5.15 6.18 21.29
C THR A 407 5.71 6.00 22.71
N PHE A 408 6.72 5.14 22.87
CA PHE A 408 7.36 4.85 24.14
C PHE A 408 8.88 4.74 23.98
N SER A 409 9.60 4.98 25.07
CA SER A 409 10.98 4.51 25.19
C SER A 409 11.03 2.98 25.31
N ILE A 410 12.17 2.39 24.93
CA ILE A 410 12.44 0.97 25.14
C ILE A 410 12.38 0.63 26.64
N GLU A 411 12.86 1.52 27.50
CA GLU A 411 12.84 1.35 28.97
C GLU A 411 11.42 1.28 29.52
N GLU A 412 10.53 2.20 29.13
CA GLU A 412 9.11 2.15 29.51
C GLU A 412 8.45 0.85 29.06
N MET A 413 8.75 0.39 27.83
CA MET A 413 8.20 -0.85 27.29
C MET A 413 8.69 -2.08 28.05
N VAL A 414 9.92 -2.09 28.58
CA VAL A 414 10.41 -3.18 29.43
C VAL A 414 9.69 -3.19 30.79
N VAL A 415 9.35 -2.02 31.34
CA VAL A 415 8.67 -1.90 32.63
C VAL A 415 7.20 -2.34 32.56
N ASP A 416 6.48 -1.98 31.50
CA ASP A 416 5.06 -2.33 31.33
C ASP A 416 4.78 -2.91 29.92
N PRO A 417 5.28 -4.14 29.65
CA PRO A 417 5.30 -4.69 28.30
C PRO A 417 3.94 -5.10 27.76
N ILE A 418 2.92 -5.26 28.61
CA ILE A 418 1.57 -5.68 28.22
C ILE A 418 0.68 -4.47 27.99
N ALA A 419 0.54 -3.57 28.96
CA ALA A 419 -0.43 -2.48 28.85
C ALA A 419 0.01 -1.44 27.81
N LEU A 420 1.30 -1.14 27.72
CA LEU A 420 1.82 -0.21 26.70
C LEU A 420 1.67 -0.79 25.29
N ASN A 421 1.90 -2.09 25.13
CA ASN A 421 1.67 -2.77 23.85
C ASN A 421 0.18 -2.77 23.45
N ALA A 422 -0.73 -2.94 24.41
CA ALA A 422 -2.17 -2.87 24.15
C ALA A 422 -2.60 -1.46 23.65
N ARG A 423 -1.99 -0.39 24.17
CA ARG A 423 -2.23 0.99 23.69
C ARG A 423 -1.85 1.15 22.21
N LEU A 424 -0.74 0.57 21.77
CA LEU A 424 -0.34 0.58 20.36
C LEU A 424 -1.34 -0.15 19.46
N GLY A 425 -2.05 -1.17 19.98
CA GLY A 425 -3.00 -1.98 19.24
C GLY A 425 -4.42 -1.41 19.13
N ARG A 426 -4.72 -0.27 19.77
CA ARG A 426 -6.09 0.28 19.90
C ARG A 426 -6.81 0.43 18.55
N PHE A 427 -6.10 0.85 17.51
CA PHE A 427 -6.67 1.12 16.18
C PHE A 427 -6.29 0.10 15.09
N THR A 428 -5.62 -0.99 15.46
CA THR A 428 -5.09 -1.95 14.47
C THR A 428 -5.60 -3.38 14.64
N THR A 429 -5.98 -3.77 15.84
CA THR A 429 -6.30 -5.17 16.22
C THR A 429 -7.58 -5.72 15.57
N PHE A 430 -8.53 -4.86 15.21
CA PHE A 430 -9.79 -5.29 14.60
C PHE A 430 -9.69 -5.61 13.10
N THR A 431 -8.64 -5.13 12.42
CA THR A 431 -8.62 -5.05 10.95
C THR A 431 -8.74 -6.41 10.27
N ASN A 432 -7.99 -7.42 10.71
CA ASN A 432 -8.06 -8.75 10.10
C ASN A 432 -9.29 -9.53 10.58
N LEU A 433 -9.72 -9.32 11.83
CA LEU A 433 -10.95 -9.91 12.38
C LEU A 433 -12.18 -9.45 11.58
N LEU A 434 -12.22 -8.19 11.15
CA LEU A 434 -13.27 -7.64 10.30
C LEU A 434 -13.02 -7.83 8.80
N ASP A 435 -11.94 -8.52 8.41
CA ASP A 435 -11.55 -8.81 7.02
C ASP A 435 -11.36 -7.55 6.16
N HIS A 436 -10.62 -6.58 6.69
CA HIS A 436 -10.26 -5.35 5.97
C HIS A 436 -8.85 -5.46 5.35
N ALA A 437 -8.66 -4.73 4.25
CA ALA A 437 -7.34 -4.27 3.79
C ALA A 437 -7.02 -2.92 4.45
N ALA A 438 -5.73 -2.58 4.59
CA ALA A 438 -5.30 -1.33 5.20
C ALA A 438 -3.97 -0.81 4.65
N ILE A 439 -3.80 0.50 4.65
CA ILE A 439 -2.53 1.17 4.34
C ILE A 439 -2.24 2.16 5.47
N ALA A 440 -1.16 1.90 6.21
CA ALA A 440 -0.57 2.86 7.13
C ALA A 440 0.37 3.79 6.35
N MET A 441 0.38 5.07 6.69
CA MET A 441 1.20 6.06 6.00
C MET A 441 1.49 7.29 6.89
N PRO A 442 2.49 8.11 6.54
CA PRO A 442 2.75 9.36 7.25
C PRO A 442 1.52 10.29 7.22
N GLY A 443 1.12 10.79 8.39
CA GLY A 443 0.10 11.82 8.57
C GLY A 443 0.69 13.20 8.93
N GLY A 444 1.98 13.26 9.26
CA GLY A 444 2.68 14.46 9.68
C GLY A 444 3.71 14.15 10.76
N PHE A 445 3.99 15.13 11.63
CA PHE A 445 4.89 14.98 12.76
C PHE A 445 4.24 15.54 14.03
N ALA A 446 4.44 14.85 15.14
CA ALA A 446 4.17 15.37 16.48
C ALA A 446 5.37 16.23 16.92
N HIS A 447 5.06 17.46 17.34
CA HIS A 447 6.06 18.44 17.76
C HIS A 447 5.93 18.72 19.26
N GLU A 448 6.70 17.98 20.05
CA GLU A 448 6.86 18.23 21.48
C GLU A 448 7.81 19.41 21.72
N PRO A 449 7.47 20.38 22.58
CA PRO A 449 8.39 21.47 22.94
C PRO A 449 9.69 20.93 23.53
N GLY A 450 10.82 21.27 22.91
CA GLY A 450 12.16 20.86 23.37
C GLY A 450 12.65 19.50 22.85
N SER A 451 11.86 18.79 22.06
CA SER A 451 12.22 17.51 21.43
C SER A 451 12.30 17.63 19.91
N ALA A 452 13.05 16.74 19.27
CA ALA A 452 12.99 16.59 17.82
C ALA A 452 11.59 16.11 17.38
N PRO A 453 11.09 16.55 16.20
CA PRO A 453 9.80 16.09 15.67
C PRO A 453 9.76 14.56 15.55
N PHE A 454 8.66 13.95 15.97
CA PHE A 454 8.46 12.51 15.88
C PHE A 454 7.39 12.17 14.83
N PRO A 455 7.57 11.12 14.01
CA PRO A 455 6.58 10.75 13.01
C PRO A 455 5.18 10.49 13.61
N PHE A 456 4.16 11.08 13.00
CA PHE A 456 2.76 10.77 13.27
C PHE A 456 2.18 10.05 12.06
N GLY A 457 1.63 8.85 12.26
CA GLY A 457 1.08 8.02 11.19
C GLY A 457 -0.43 7.84 11.28
N ILE A 458 -1.08 7.77 10.12
CA ILE A 458 -2.50 7.43 9.96
C ILE A 458 -2.65 6.10 9.23
N THR A 459 -3.76 5.40 9.46
CA THR A 459 -4.12 4.21 8.71
C THR A 459 -5.46 4.44 8.04
N ILE A 460 -5.53 4.17 6.74
CA ILE A 460 -6.80 4.01 6.02
C ILE A 460 -7.11 2.52 5.86
N SER A 461 -8.36 2.12 6.06
CA SER A 461 -8.80 0.74 5.88
C SER A 461 -10.17 0.65 5.22
N ALA A 462 -10.42 -0.46 4.53
CA ALA A 462 -11.67 -0.76 3.86
C ALA A 462 -11.86 -2.28 3.78
N PRO A 463 -13.09 -2.78 3.54
CA PRO A 463 -13.34 -4.21 3.34
C PRO A 463 -12.41 -4.85 2.31
N ALA A 464 -12.12 -6.14 2.49
CA ALA A 464 -11.28 -6.90 1.58
C ALA A 464 -11.74 -6.79 0.11
N GLY A 465 -10.77 -6.75 -0.81
CA GLY A 465 -10.96 -6.57 -2.24
C GLY A 465 -10.92 -5.11 -2.71
N LEU A 466 -10.75 -4.15 -1.79
CA LEU A 466 -10.66 -2.72 -2.11
C LEU A 466 -9.22 -2.17 -2.04
N ASP A 467 -8.22 -3.03 -2.15
CA ASP A 467 -6.79 -2.69 -2.08
C ASP A 467 -6.38 -1.61 -3.09
N ASP A 468 -6.82 -1.72 -4.36
CA ASP A 468 -6.56 -0.72 -5.41
C ASP A 468 -7.15 0.66 -5.06
N ARG A 469 -8.40 0.66 -4.59
CA ARG A 469 -9.06 1.91 -4.14
C ARG A 469 -8.30 2.54 -2.98
N LEU A 470 -7.89 1.75 -1.99
CA LEU A 470 -7.08 2.24 -0.87
C LEU A 470 -5.74 2.81 -1.36
N ALA A 471 -5.06 2.13 -2.28
CA ALA A 471 -3.80 2.62 -2.84
C ALA A 471 -3.99 3.95 -3.60
N GLY A 472 -5.10 4.10 -4.33
CA GLY A 472 -5.47 5.35 -5.00
C GLY A 472 -5.77 6.50 -4.03
N ILE A 473 -6.45 6.23 -2.91
CA ILE A 473 -6.66 7.23 -1.82
C ILE A 473 -5.32 7.58 -1.17
N ALA A 474 -4.52 6.58 -0.80
CA ALA A 474 -3.22 6.77 -0.17
C ALA A 474 -2.28 7.60 -1.05
N THR A 475 -2.28 7.39 -2.37
CA THR A 475 -1.48 8.20 -3.31
C THR A 475 -1.84 9.69 -3.24
N SER A 476 -3.13 10.02 -3.08
CA SER A 476 -3.58 11.41 -2.92
C SER A 476 -3.23 12.00 -1.57
N ILE A 477 -3.32 11.21 -0.49
CA ILE A 477 -2.91 11.63 0.85
C ILE A 477 -1.41 11.86 0.90
N GLU A 478 -0.60 10.98 0.31
CA GLU A 478 0.87 11.08 0.28
C GLU A 478 1.30 12.40 -0.36
N ARG A 479 0.67 12.76 -1.50
CA ARG A 479 0.89 14.04 -2.18
C ARG A 479 0.49 15.25 -1.35
N LEU A 480 -0.57 15.14 -0.55
CA LEU A 480 -1.07 16.21 0.31
C LEU A 480 -0.19 16.42 1.56
N VAL A 481 0.32 15.33 2.14
CA VAL A 481 1.18 15.36 3.33
C VAL A 481 2.61 15.75 2.94
N ALA A 482 3.13 15.19 1.86
CA ALA A 482 4.50 15.38 1.36
C ALA A 482 5.56 15.16 2.47
N ALA A 483 5.42 14.07 3.21
CA ALA A 483 6.37 13.69 4.25
C ALA A 483 7.74 13.32 3.64
N PRO A 484 8.86 13.59 4.33
CA PRO A 484 10.17 13.12 3.90
C PRO A 484 10.20 11.58 3.81
N LEU A 485 11.10 11.04 2.99
CA LEU A 485 11.19 9.60 2.76
C LEU A 485 11.91 8.92 3.92
N GLY A 486 11.17 8.36 4.88
CA GLY A 486 11.75 7.76 6.09
C GLY A 486 12.65 8.74 6.85
N ALA A 487 13.67 8.22 7.53
CA ALA A 487 14.74 8.98 8.19
C ALA A 487 15.97 9.19 7.28
N THR A 488 15.78 9.20 5.95
CA THR A 488 16.90 9.25 4.99
C THR A 488 17.48 10.65 4.77
N GLY A 489 16.74 11.70 5.20
CA GLY A 489 17.05 13.10 4.89
C GLY A 489 16.57 13.56 3.51
N VAL A 490 15.97 12.66 2.71
CA VAL A 490 15.42 13.00 1.38
C VAL A 490 14.01 13.57 1.53
N PRO A 491 13.73 14.76 0.95
CA PRO A 491 12.38 15.30 0.95
C PRO A 491 11.43 14.44 0.12
N ALA A 492 10.13 14.63 0.28
CA ALA A 492 9.16 14.01 -0.62
C ALA A 492 9.50 14.35 -2.09
N PRO A 493 9.38 13.39 -3.02
CA PRO A 493 9.55 13.69 -4.43
C PRO A 493 8.58 14.81 -4.83
N PRO A 494 9.01 15.77 -5.69
CA PRO A 494 8.11 16.81 -6.18
C PRO A 494 6.89 16.14 -6.79
N SER A 495 5.68 16.61 -6.43
CA SER A 495 4.44 16.14 -7.05
C SER A 495 4.50 16.43 -8.55
N ALA A 496 5.01 15.48 -9.32
CA ALA A 496 5.00 15.55 -10.75
C ALA A 496 3.53 15.44 -11.14
N LEU A 497 2.91 16.59 -11.43
CA LEU A 497 1.66 16.70 -12.18
C LEU A 497 1.90 16.12 -13.58
N ARG A 498 1.96 14.80 -13.66
CA ARG A 498 1.73 14.06 -14.89
C ARG A 498 0.56 13.16 -14.57
N PRO A 499 -0.68 13.52 -14.96
CA PRO A 499 -1.69 12.49 -15.12
C PRO A 499 -1.07 11.46 -16.05
N SER A 500 -0.72 10.29 -15.52
CA SER A 500 -0.36 9.16 -16.36
C SER A 500 -1.62 8.85 -17.18
N THR A 501 -1.63 9.32 -18.41
CA THR A 501 -2.66 9.03 -19.41
C THR A 501 -2.49 7.64 -20.00
N ARG A 502 -1.49 6.86 -19.56
CA ARG A 502 -1.27 5.48 -20.00
C ARG A 502 -1.61 4.51 -18.88
N ARG A 503 -2.86 4.07 -18.91
CA ARG A 503 -3.30 2.83 -18.30
C ARG A 503 -2.75 1.68 -19.15
N THR A 504 -1.68 1.01 -18.72
CA THR A 504 -1.38 -0.35 -19.22
C THR A 504 -2.40 -1.28 -18.58
N ALA A 505 -3.58 -1.38 -19.20
CA ALA A 505 -4.64 -2.25 -18.73
C ALA A 505 -4.27 -3.71 -18.99
N THR A 506 -3.96 -4.44 -17.92
CA THR A 506 -3.84 -5.92 -17.90
C THR A 506 -5.22 -6.62 -17.91
N GLY A 507 -6.27 -5.93 -18.35
CA GLY A 507 -7.55 -6.50 -18.75
C GLY A 507 -8.05 -5.72 -19.96
N GLY A 508 -8.21 -6.41 -21.11
CA GLY A 508 -8.42 -5.82 -22.43
C GLY A 508 -9.24 -4.53 -22.44
N ALA A 509 -8.62 -3.43 -22.85
CA ALA A 509 -9.29 -2.13 -22.94
C ALA A 509 -10.31 -2.14 -24.09
N VAL A 510 -11.48 -1.54 -23.85
CA VAL A 510 -12.51 -1.33 -24.89
C VAL A 510 -12.39 0.11 -25.39
N THR A 511 -12.02 0.28 -26.66
CA THR A 511 -11.94 1.61 -27.30
C THR A 511 -13.33 2.07 -27.76
N VAL A 512 -13.73 3.26 -27.33
CA VAL A 512 -15.02 3.89 -27.63
C VAL A 512 -14.82 5.25 -28.28
N ALA A 513 -15.44 5.47 -29.44
CA ALA A 513 -15.53 6.77 -30.11
C ALA A 513 -16.72 7.57 -29.57
N VAL A 514 -16.44 8.81 -29.14
CA VAL A 514 -17.46 9.79 -28.75
C VAL A 514 -17.47 10.95 -29.73
N VAL A 515 -18.68 11.41 -30.07
CA VAL A 515 -18.93 12.38 -31.15
C VAL A 515 -19.70 13.62 -30.69
N GLY A 516 -20.17 13.63 -29.45
CA GLY A 516 -21.16 14.60 -28.97
C GLY A 516 -20.89 15.15 -27.57
N ALA A 517 -21.91 15.09 -26.71
CA ALA A 517 -21.89 15.68 -25.37
C ALA A 517 -20.76 15.15 -24.46
N HIS A 518 -20.16 14.01 -24.80
CA HIS A 518 -19.03 13.41 -24.08
C HIS A 518 -17.65 13.83 -24.58
N LEU A 519 -17.53 14.64 -25.65
CA LEU A 519 -16.25 15.21 -26.09
C LEU A 519 -15.63 16.09 -24.99
N ARG A 520 -14.29 16.21 -24.91
CA ARG A 520 -13.64 17.17 -23.98
C ARG A 520 -14.25 18.57 -24.13
N GLY A 521 -14.56 19.19 -22.99
CA GLY A 521 -15.20 20.50 -22.91
C GLY A 521 -16.72 20.49 -23.12
N MET A 522 -17.35 19.34 -23.35
CA MET A 522 -18.80 19.20 -23.49
C MET A 522 -19.46 18.70 -22.19
N PRO A 523 -20.78 18.93 -21.98
CA PRO A 523 -21.42 18.79 -20.67
C PRO A 523 -21.37 17.40 -20.02
N LEU A 524 -21.26 16.32 -20.80
CA LEU A 524 -21.24 14.95 -20.31
C LEU A 524 -19.84 14.32 -20.26
N HIS A 525 -18.78 15.07 -20.58
CA HIS A 525 -17.40 14.57 -20.52
C HIS A 525 -17.03 14.07 -19.12
N ALA A 526 -17.55 14.71 -18.06
CA ALA A 526 -17.32 14.29 -16.67
C ALA A 526 -17.76 12.85 -16.38
N GLN A 527 -18.73 12.30 -17.13
CA GLN A 527 -19.15 10.90 -16.98
C GLN A 527 -18.05 9.93 -17.41
N LEU A 528 -17.37 10.20 -18.53
CA LEU A 528 -16.23 9.39 -18.98
C LEU A 528 -15.09 9.44 -17.97
N VAL A 529 -14.79 10.62 -17.43
CA VAL A 529 -13.77 10.81 -16.39
C VAL A 529 -14.13 10.04 -15.12
N ALA A 530 -15.39 10.11 -14.68
CA ALA A 530 -15.87 9.36 -13.51
C ALA A 530 -15.80 7.84 -13.70
N MET A 531 -15.90 7.36 -14.95
CA MET A 531 -15.75 5.95 -15.31
C MET A 531 -14.28 5.51 -15.50
N GLY A 532 -13.31 6.41 -15.27
CA GLY A 532 -11.88 6.12 -15.45
C GLY A 532 -11.48 5.92 -16.91
N ALA A 533 -12.20 6.53 -17.85
CA ALA A 533 -11.85 6.46 -19.27
C ALA A 533 -10.56 7.25 -19.56
N SER A 534 -9.62 6.62 -20.27
CA SER A 534 -8.37 7.25 -20.70
C SER A 534 -8.50 7.76 -22.14
N PHE A 535 -8.21 9.05 -22.36
CA PHE A 535 -8.17 9.62 -23.71
C PHE A 535 -7.08 8.92 -24.56
N ARG A 536 -7.47 8.46 -25.74
CA ARG A 536 -6.59 7.76 -26.69
C ARG A 536 -6.14 8.67 -27.82
N ALA A 537 -7.07 9.29 -28.54
CA ALA A 537 -6.77 10.14 -29.70
C ALA A 537 -7.95 11.03 -30.10
N SER A 538 -7.67 12.12 -30.81
CA SER A 538 -8.66 12.86 -31.60
C SER A 538 -8.49 12.46 -33.06
N THR A 539 -9.57 12.07 -33.72
CA THR A 539 -9.54 11.57 -35.10
C THR A 539 -10.87 11.87 -35.81
N ARG A 540 -11.11 11.24 -36.97
CA ARG A 540 -12.37 11.34 -37.69
C ARG A 540 -12.92 9.96 -38.07
N THR A 541 -14.23 9.91 -38.28
CA THR A 541 -14.89 8.75 -38.92
C THR A 541 -14.49 8.66 -40.40
N ALA A 542 -14.64 7.47 -40.98
CA ALA A 542 -14.69 7.31 -42.44
C ALA A 542 -15.79 8.21 -43.04
N PRO A 543 -15.70 8.59 -44.33
CA PRO A 543 -16.64 9.51 -44.98
C PRO A 543 -17.99 8.86 -45.34
N VAL A 544 -18.55 8.04 -44.45
CA VAL A 544 -19.78 7.26 -44.62
C VAL A 544 -20.81 7.55 -43.51
N TYR A 545 -20.66 8.69 -42.83
CA TYR A 545 -21.53 9.07 -41.72
C TYR A 545 -22.19 10.43 -41.94
N ARG A 546 -23.42 10.57 -41.44
CA ARG A 546 -24.07 11.85 -41.25
C ARG A 546 -24.21 12.14 -39.77
N LEU A 547 -24.13 13.42 -39.41
CA LEU A 547 -24.27 13.89 -38.05
C LEU A 547 -25.53 14.75 -37.96
N TYR A 548 -26.39 14.46 -36.99
CA TYR A 548 -27.66 15.17 -36.81
C TYR A 548 -27.75 15.78 -35.41
N ALA A 549 -28.29 16.99 -35.28
CA ALA A 549 -28.63 17.56 -33.98
C ALA A 549 -30.04 17.08 -33.56
N LEU A 550 -30.11 16.29 -32.48
CA LEU A 550 -31.35 15.63 -32.07
C LEU A 550 -32.27 16.57 -31.28
N ALA A 551 -33.54 16.65 -31.71
CA ALA A 551 -34.56 17.41 -31.01
C ALA A 551 -34.94 16.76 -29.67
N GLY A 552 -35.30 17.58 -28.67
CA GLY A 552 -35.82 17.11 -27.38
C GLY A 552 -34.80 16.43 -26.46
N THR A 553 -33.50 16.55 -26.73
CA THR A 553 -32.44 16.01 -25.87
C THR A 553 -31.94 17.05 -24.86
N SER A 554 -31.77 16.66 -23.59
CA SER A 554 -31.12 17.47 -22.56
C SER A 554 -30.03 16.68 -21.82
N PRO A 555 -28.77 17.15 -21.79
CA PRO A 555 -28.24 18.24 -22.62
C PRO A 555 -28.38 17.93 -24.11
N ALA A 556 -28.21 18.94 -24.97
CA ALA A 556 -28.24 18.77 -26.43
C ALA A 556 -27.22 17.72 -26.88
N LYS A 557 -27.66 16.78 -27.73
CA LYS A 557 -26.86 15.64 -28.19
C LYS A 557 -26.95 15.49 -29.71
N PRO A 558 -25.84 15.14 -30.39
CA PRO A 558 -25.90 14.70 -31.76
C PRO A 558 -26.20 13.21 -31.88
N GLY A 559 -26.77 12.81 -33.02
CA GLY A 559 -26.88 11.43 -33.47
C GLY A 559 -25.98 11.18 -34.68
N LEU A 560 -25.12 10.16 -34.59
CA LEU A 560 -24.26 9.73 -35.70
C LEU A 560 -24.91 8.55 -36.40
N VAL A 561 -25.17 8.69 -37.71
CA VAL A 561 -25.86 7.66 -38.51
C VAL A 561 -24.99 7.29 -39.70
N ARG A 562 -24.78 5.99 -39.90
CA ARG A 562 -24.07 5.48 -41.08
C ARG A 562 -24.99 5.55 -42.28
N THR A 563 -24.50 6.07 -43.40
CA THR A 563 -25.25 6.16 -44.67
C THR A 563 -24.50 5.44 -45.79
N ASN A 564 -25.26 4.94 -46.77
CA ASN A 564 -24.70 4.39 -48.00
C ASN A 564 -24.36 5.49 -49.03
N ASP A 565 -25.05 6.65 -48.97
CA ASP A 565 -24.89 7.76 -49.91
C ASP A 565 -24.80 9.13 -49.20
N GLY A 566 -23.92 10.00 -49.71
CA GLY A 566 -23.79 11.39 -49.24
C GLY A 566 -23.39 11.51 -47.77
N GLY A 567 -22.41 10.71 -47.34
CA GLY A 567 -21.79 10.82 -46.00
C GLY A 567 -20.64 11.83 -45.96
N GLY A 568 -20.28 12.23 -44.75
CA GLY A 568 -19.10 13.03 -44.44
C GLY A 568 -18.21 12.35 -43.40
N SER A 569 -17.00 12.87 -43.26
CA SER A 569 -16.09 12.48 -42.19
C SER A 569 -16.36 13.37 -40.97
N ILE A 570 -16.60 12.78 -39.80
CA ILE A 570 -17.02 13.49 -38.58
C ILE A 570 -15.93 13.41 -37.51
N GLU A 571 -15.61 14.53 -36.85
CA GLU A 571 -14.67 14.58 -35.73
C GLU A 571 -15.16 13.74 -34.54
N VAL A 572 -14.29 12.87 -34.02
CA VAL A 572 -14.53 12.05 -32.84
C VAL A 572 -13.32 12.07 -31.90
N GLU A 573 -13.55 11.79 -30.63
CA GLU A 573 -12.50 11.45 -29.67
C GLU A 573 -12.60 9.98 -29.27
N LEU A 574 -11.46 9.30 -29.19
CA LEU A 574 -11.37 7.91 -28.77
C LEU A 574 -10.98 7.84 -27.30
N TYR A 575 -11.66 6.99 -26.54
CA TYR A 575 -11.37 6.70 -25.14
C TYR A 575 -11.26 5.22 -24.90
N ASP A 576 -10.31 4.82 -24.07
CA ASP A 576 -10.14 3.44 -23.61
C ASP A 576 -10.83 3.27 -22.25
N LEU A 577 -11.80 2.36 -22.17
CA LEU A 577 -12.53 2.01 -20.95
C LEU A 577 -12.19 0.59 -20.49
N SER A 578 -12.40 0.27 -19.21
CA SER A 578 -12.36 -1.13 -18.77
C SER A 578 -13.66 -1.83 -19.21
N PRO A 579 -13.70 -3.17 -19.31
CA PRO A 579 -14.95 -3.88 -19.62
C PRO A 579 -16.11 -3.52 -18.68
N THR A 580 -15.84 -3.35 -17.39
CA THR A 580 -16.83 -2.91 -16.39
C THR A 580 -17.34 -1.50 -16.67
N SER A 581 -16.43 -0.54 -16.91
CA SER A 581 -16.80 0.85 -17.23
C SER A 581 -17.55 0.95 -18.56
N PHE A 582 -17.20 0.10 -19.53
CA PHE A 582 -17.92 -0.01 -20.80
C PHE A 582 -19.36 -0.51 -20.61
N GLY A 583 -19.57 -1.50 -19.73
CA GLY A 583 -20.90 -1.97 -19.35
C GLY A 583 -21.75 -0.86 -18.71
N LEU A 584 -21.16 -0.09 -17.79
CA LEU A 584 -21.82 1.05 -17.14
C LEU A 584 -22.16 2.17 -18.15
N LEU A 585 -21.24 2.49 -19.06
CA LEU A 585 -21.47 3.47 -20.12
C LEU A 585 -22.66 3.04 -20.97
N THR A 586 -22.66 1.80 -21.46
CA THR A 586 -23.71 1.26 -22.32
C THR A 586 -25.07 1.28 -21.62
N ALA A 587 -25.13 0.90 -20.34
CA ALA A 587 -26.36 0.95 -19.56
C ALA A 587 -26.90 2.38 -19.33
N SER A 588 -26.05 3.41 -19.42
CA SER A 588 -26.44 4.82 -19.26
C SER A 588 -26.96 5.49 -20.54
N VAL A 589 -26.81 4.85 -21.70
CA VAL A 589 -27.24 5.40 -22.99
C VAL A 589 -28.74 5.18 -23.17
N ALA A 590 -29.50 6.28 -23.24
CA ALA A 590 -30.92 6.25 -23.53
C ALA A 590 -31.20 6.39 -25.04
N SER A 591 -32.27 5.76 -25.51
CA SER A 591 -32.83 5.96 -26.84
C SER A 591 -33.06 7.47 -27.10
N PRO A 592 -32.79 7.98 -28.32
CA PRO A 592 -32.48 7.24 -29.56
C PRO A 592 -30.98 6.97 -29.80
N LEU A 593 -30.13 7.15 -28.79
CA LEU A 593 -28.72 6.84 -28.89
C LEU A 593 -28.46 5.37 -28.54
N ALA A 594 -27.41 4.81 -29.13
CA ALA A 594 -26.92 3.48 -28.81
C ALA A 594 -25.39 3.42 -28.93
N ILE A 595 -24.79 2.37 -28.36
CA ILE A 595 -23.39 2.03 -28.61
C ILE A 595 -23.34 0.95 -29.69
N GLY A 596 -22.72 1.28 -30.82
CA GLY A 596 -22.55 0.39 -31.95
C GLY A 596 -21.09 0.35 -32.41
N THR A 597 -20.87 -0.01 -33.68
CA THR A 597 -19.54 0.00 -34.31
C THR A 597 -19.37 1.24 -35.17
N VAL A 598 -18.28 1.96 -34.98
CA VAL A 598 -17.90 3.16 -35.74
C VAL A 598 -16.65 2.87 -36.56
N LEU A 599 -16.71 3.16 -37.86
CA LEU A 599 -15.59 3.04 -38.79
C LEU A 599 -14.81 4.38 -38.83
N LEU A 600 -13.50 4.30 -38.61
CA LEU A 600 -12.58 5.44 -38.60
C LEU A 600 -11.96 5.66 -39.99
N ASP A 601 -11.43 6.85 -40.22
CA ASP A 601 -10.82 7.24 -41.51
C ASP A 601 -9.63 6.35 -41.92
N GLY A 602 -8.94 5.75 -40.94
CA GLY A 602 -7.86 4.78 -41.16
C GLY A 602 -8.32 3.36 -41.51
N GLY A 603 -9.62 3.11 -41.69
CA GLY A 603 -10.19 1.79 -41.96
C GLY A 603 -10.39 0.89 -40.74
N GLU A 604 -9.87 1.29 -39.58
CA GLU A 604 -10.11 0.63 -38.30
C GLU A 604 -11.54 0.85 -37.80
N SER A 605 -12.08 -0.11 -37.06
CA SER A 605 -13.38 0.03 -36.40
C SER A 605 -13.25 -0.07 -34.88
N CYS A 606 -14.04 0.72 -34.15
CA CYS A 606 -14.15 0.65 -32.69
C CYS A 606 -15.61 0.72 -32.24
N HIS A 607 -15.88 0.54 -30.95
CA HIS A 607 -17.19 0.85 -30.41
C HIS A 607 -17.43 2.36 -30.45
N GLY A 608 -18.67 2.83 -30.45
CA GLY A 608 -18.95 4.26 -30.40
C GLY A 608 -20.43 4.61 -30.41
N PHE A 609 -20.72 5.87 -30.11
CA PHE A 609 -22.09 6.38 -30.14
C PHE A 609 -22.63 6.40 -31.58
N ILE A 610 -23.76 5.74 -31.77
CA ILE A 610 -24.59 5.79 -32.98
C ILE A 610 -26.01 6.22 -32.59
N CYS A 611 -26.84 6.49 -33.59
CA CYS A 611 -28.24 6.85 -33.39
C CYS A 611 -29.15 5.97 -34.26
N GLU A 612 -30.33 5.67 -33.72
CA GLU A 612 -31.40 5.02 -34.47
C GLU A 612 -31.79 5.87 -35.69
N ALA A 613 -31.91 5.25 -36.87
CA ALA A 613 -32.18 5.97 -38.13
C ALA A 613 -33.48 6.78 -38.09
N ALA A 614 -34.52 6.29 -37.40
CA ALA A 614 -35.79 6.99 -37.25
C ALA A 614 -35.66 8.35 -36.55
N ALA A 615 -34.71 8.50 -35.62
CA ALA A 615 -34.48 9.77 -34.93
C ALA A 615 -33.79 10.81 -35.83
N ALA A 616 -33.13 10.39 -36.90
CA ALA A 616 -32.50 11.30 -37.86
C ALA A 616 -33.49 11.92 -38.84
N GLU A 617 -34.66 11.31 -39.09
CA GLU A 617 -35.66 11.82 -40.03
C GLU A 617 -36.22 13.20 -39.65
N GLN A 618 -36.27 13.49 -38.34
CA GLN A 618 -36.82 14.74 -37.79
C GLN A 618 -35.72 15.65 -37.22
N ALA A 619 -34.44 15.29 -37.37
CA ALA A 619 -33.32 16.00 -36.80
C ALA A 619 -32.63 16.90 -37.84
N LEU A 620 -31.98 17.96 -37.38
CA LEU A 620 -31.24 18.87 -38.24
C LEU A 620 -29.94 18.19 -38.71
N ASP A 621 -29.74 18.05 -40.02
CA ASP A 621 -28.48 17.55 -40.60
C ASP A 621 -27.39 18.61 -40.41
N ILE A 622 -26.37 18.26 -39.62
CA ILE A 622 -25.22 19.11 -39.29
C ILE A 622 -23.92 18.53 -39.84
N THR A 623 -24.00 17.64 -40.83
CA THR A 623 -22.84 16.96 -41.43
C THR A 623 -21.85 17.98 -42.01
N GLU A 624 -22.32 19.09 -42.56
CA GLU A 624 -21.48 20.15 -43.14
C GLU A 624 -20.49 20.78 -42.14
N PHE A 625 -20.81 20.77 -40.85
CA PHE A 625 -19.93 21.30 -39.79
C PHE A 625 -18.74 20.37 -39.53
N GLY A 626 -18.84 19.09 -39.92
CA GLY A 626 -17.79 18.10 -39.77
C GLY A 626 -17.48 17.69 -38.32
N GLY A 627 -18.30 18.09 -37.34
CA GLY A 627 -18.15 17.76 -35.92
C GLY A 627 -19.06 18.58 -35.01
N TRP A 628 -19.41 18.01 -33.85
CA TRP A 628 -20.36 18.61 -32.89
C TRP A 628 -19.90 19.96 -32.32
N ARG A 629 -18.61 20.08 -31.97
CA ARG A 629 -18.08 21.34 -31.39
C ARG A 629 -18.25 22.53 -32.32
N ARG A 630 -18.05 22.33 -33.63
CA ARG A 630 -18.16 23.38 -34.64
C ARG A 630 -19.60 23.84 -34.81
N PHE A 631 -20.55 22.92 -34.75
CA PHE A 631 -21.98 23.25 -34.75
C PHE A 631 -22.38 24.04 -33.49
N VAL A 632 -21.97 23.57 -32.30
CA VAL A 632 -22.24 24.30 -31.03
C VAL A 632 -21.68 25.72 -31.07
N ALA A 633 -20.52 25.92 -31.69
CA ALA A 633 -19.90 27.24 -31.83
C ALA A 633 -20.55 28.14 -32.90
N SER A 634 -21.40 27.62 -33.79
CA SER A 634 -21.89 28.36 -34.97
C SER A 634 -23.13 29.23 -34.73
N ASN A 635 -23.52 29.49 -33.47
CA ASN A 635 -24.76 30.21 -33.09
C ASN A 635 -26.06 29.65 -33.71
N ARG A 636 -26.04 28.39 -34.15
CA ARG A 636 -27.19 27.66 -34.74
C ARG A 636 -27.63 26.47 -33.88
N ALA A 637 -27.06 26.35 -32.67
CA ALA A 637 -27.15 25.19 -31.80
C ALA A 637 -28.21 25.30 -30.71
#